data_AF-A0A6I5CN82-F1
#
_entry.id   AF-A0A6I5CN82-F1
#
_cell.length_a   1.000
_cell.length_b   1.000
_cell.length_c   1.000
_cell.angle_alpha   90.00
_cell.angle_beta   90.00
_cell.angle_gamma   90.00
#
_symmetry.space_group_name_H-M   'P 1'
#
loop_
_entity.id
_entity.type
_entity.pdbx_description
1 polymer ?
#
loop_
_entity_poly.entity_id
_entity_poly.type
_entity_poly.pdbx_seq_one_letter_code
_entity_poly.pdbx_strand_id
1 'polypeptide(L)'
;FLAFLLREHPLSGQNAAVSLGIVGVAAGAGNALGTAVGAWLRSRAPEVIVVTVVAIVLGVAVLAAVLFSAVLVACLAAFAGFGQALGKLSLDALIQRDVPEAVRTSAFARSETLLQMAWVLGGAIGIVLPLNGVLGLSVGAAIVACGWLPTARGLLA
;
A
#
# COMPACT_ATOMS: atom_id res chain seq x y z
N PHE A 1 -10.72 6.93 -3.08
CA PHE A 1 -11.78 5.91 -3.22
C PHE A 1 -12.51 5.64 -1.92
N LEU A 2 -11.93 4.91 -0.94
CA LEU A 2 -12.63 4.52 0.29
C LEU A 2 -13.25 5.71 1.04
N ALA A 3 -12.60 6.87 1.04
CA ALA A 3 -13.16 8.06 1.66
C ALA A 3 -14.50 8.51 1.07
N PHE A 4 -14.66 8.42 -0.25
CA PHE A 4 -15.91 8.76 -0.95
C PHE A 4 -16.92 7.63 -0.80
N LEU A 5 -16.48 6.38 -0.99
CA LEU A 5 -17.34 5.20 -0.85
C LEU A 5 -17.98 5.14 0.54
N LEU A 6 -17.20 5.33 1.61
CA LEU A 6 -17.69 5.24 2.98
C LEU A 6 -18.51 6.44 3.43
N ARG A 7 -18.44 7.55 2.70
CA ARG A 7 -19.31 8.70 2.89
C ARG A 7 -20.71 8.42 2.36
N GLU A 8 -20.83 7.73 1.22
CA GLU A 8 -22.12 7.35 0.62
C GLU A 8 -22.67 6.03 1.16
N HIS A 9 -21.79 5.07 1.43
CA HIS A 9 -22.07 3.73 1.91
C HIS A 9 -21.23 3.40 3.16
N PRO A 10 -21.64 3.88 4.35
CA PRO A 10 -20.97 3.58 5.60
C PRO A 10 -20.90 2.08 5.91
N LEU A 11 -19.91 1.68 6.70
CA LEU A 11 -19.72 0.29 7.10
C LEU A 11 -20.78 -0.16 8.11
N SER A 12 -21.51 -1.23 7.81
CA SER A 12 -22.33 -2.00 8.77
C SER A 12 -23.22 -1.15 9.70
N GLY A 13 -23.98 -0.20 9.14
CA GLY A 13 -24.91 0.64 9.92
C GLY A 13 -24.26 1.75 10.75
N GLN A 14 -22.94 1.93 10.65
CA GLN A 14 -22.24 3.06 11.26
C GLN A 14 -22.50 4.35 10.48
N ASN A 15 -22.11 5.49 11.05
CA ASN A 15 -22.06 6.75 10.31
C ASN A 15 -20.77 6.86 9.48
N ALA A 16 -20.75 7.82 8.55
CA ALA A 16 -19.60 8.07 7.68
C ALA A 16 -18.33 8.39 8.49
N ALA A 17 -18.43 9.20 9.55
CA ALA A 17 -17.29 9.62 10.35
C ALA A 17 -16.58 8.43 11.02
N VAL A 18 -17.34 7.51 11.62
CA VAL A 18 -16.81 6.29 12.25
C VAL A 18 -16.18 5.38 11.20
N SER A 19 -16.83 5.21 10.05
CA SER A 19 -16.31 4.37 8.96
C SER A 19 -14.96 4.89 8.42
N LEU A 20 -14.85 6.20 8.24
CA LEU A 20 -13.60 6.86 7.85
C LEU A 20 -12.54 6.76 8.96
N GLY A 21 -12.96 6.93 10.21
CA GLY A 21 -12.10 6.76 11.37
C GLY A 21 -11.49 5.35 11.45
N ILE A 22 -12.31 4.30 11.26
CA ILE A 22 -11.85 2.90 11.24
C ILE A 22 -10.77 2.70 10.17
N VAL A 23 -11.03 3.13 8.93
CA VAL A 23 -10.08 2.95 7.82
C VAL A 23 -8.82 3.78 8.01
N GLY A 24 -8.94 5.03 8.48
CA GLY A 24 -7.80 5.91 8.75
C GLY A 24 -6.92 5.38 9.88
N VAL A 25 -7.52 4.97 11.00
CA VAL A 25 -6.81 4.35 12.13
C VAL A 25 -6.17 3.04 11.72
N ALA A 26 -6.87 2.19 10.96
CA ALA A 26 -6.31 0.95 10.46
C ALA A 26 -5.08 1.19 9.59
N ALA A 27 -5.16 2.11 8.61
CA ALA A 27 -4.04 2.48 7.75
C ALA A 27 -2.86 3.05 8.55
N GLY A 28 -3.13 3.96 9.49
CA GLY A 28 -2.11 4.54 10.36
C GLY A 28 -1.43 3.51 11.26
N ALA A 29 -2.21 2.62 11.89
CA ALA A 29 -1.70 1.54 12.72
C ALA A 29 -0.85 0.56 11.89
N GLY A 30 -1.32 0.19 10.70
CA GLY A 30 -0.57 -0.61 9.75
C GLY A 30 0.77 0.01 9.38
N ASN A 31 0.80 1.31 9.10
CA ASN A 31 2.03 2.04 8.79
C ASN A 31 3.01 2.08 9.97
N ALA A 32 2.51 2.34 11.18
CA ALA A 32 3.32 2.32 12.40
C ALA A 32 3.92 0.93 12.66
N LEU A 33 3.12 -0.13 12.51
CA LEU A 33 3.58 -1.52 12.64
C LEU A 33 4.61 -1.87 11.55
N GLY A 34 4.38 -1.45 10.31
CA GLY A 34 5.31 -1.68 9.21
C GLY A 34 6.66 -1.00 9.46
N THR A 35 6.64 0.20 10.03
CA THR A 35 7.86 0.92 10.43
C THR A 35 8.60 0.19 11.54
N ALA A 36 7.89 -0.26 12.58
CA ALA A 36 8.49 -1.01 13.68
C ALA A 36 9.09 -2.35 13.21
N VAL A 37 8.36 -3.10 12.38
CA VAL A 37 8.84 -4.35 11.78
C VAL A 37 10.04 -4.10 10.87
N GLY A 38 10.01 -3.04 10.05
CA GLY A 38 11.13 -2.69 9.18
C GLY A 38 12.41 -2.38 9.96
N ALA A 39 12.28 -1.61 11.05
CA ALA A 39 13.39 -1.33 11.96
C ALA A 39 13.93 -2.61 12.63
N TRP A 40 13.04 -3.52 13.03
CA TRP A 40 13.43 -4.81 13.62
C TRP A 40 14.15 -5.73 12.62
N LEU A 41 13.66 -5.81 11.37
CA LEU A 41 14.27 -6.59 10.29
C LEU A 41 15.63 -6.03 9.84
N ARG A 42 15.95 -4.78 10.20
CA ARG A 42 17.19 -4.07 9.82
C ARG A 42 17.49 -4.12 8.33
N SER A 43 16.46 -4.25 7.50
CA SER A 43 16.56 -4.31 6.04
C SER A 43 17.60 -5.32 5.52
N ARG A 44 17.77 -6.48 6.17
CA ARG A 44 18.80 -7.48 5.79
C ARG A 44 18.58 -8.09 4.39
N ALA A 45 17.34 -8.12 3.92
CA ALA A 45 16.96 -8.64 2.60
C ALA A 45 15.79 -7.80 2.02
N PRO A 46 16.05 -6.55 1.60
CA PRO A 46 15.00 -5.60 1.22
C PRO A 46 14.14 -6.10 0.05
N GLU A 47 14.71 -6.84 -0.89
CA GLU A 47 14.00 -7.41 -2.04
C GLU A 47 12.99 -8.48 -1.61
N VAL A 48 13.40 -9.40 -0.73
CA VAL A 48 12.54 -10.46 -0.19
C VAL A 48 11.40 -9.86 0.63
N ILE A 49 11.71 -8.83 1.43
CA ILE A 49 10.71 -8.09 2.22
C ILE A 49 9.64 -7.49 1.30
N VAL A 50 10.05 -6.78 0.24
CA VAL A 50 9.13 -6.14 -0.71
C VAL A 50 8.27 -7.17 -1.43
N VAL A 51 8.87 -8.22 -1.99
CA VAL A 51 8.10 -9.26 -2.72
C VAL A 51 7.09 -9.92 -1.80
N THR A 52 7.48 -10.24 -0.57
CA THR A 52 6.60 -10.91 0.41
C THR A 52 5.47 -9.99 0.88
N VAL A 53 5.78 -8.75 1.28
CA VAL A 53 4.76 -7.84 1.80
C VAL A 53 3.76 -7.45 0.73
N VAL A 54 4.21 -7.20 -0.50
CA VAL A 54 3.33 -6.84 -1.61
C VAL A 54 2.45 -8.04 -2.02
N ALA A 55 2.97 -9.27 -1.95
CA ALA A 55 2.15 -10.48 -2.15
C ALA A 55 1.03 -10.59 -1.09
N ILE A 56 1.33 -10.31 0.17
CA ILE A 56 0.33 -10.31 1.25
C ILE A 56 -0.72 -9.21 1.01
N VAL A 57 -0.29 -7.99 0.68
CA VAL A 57 -1.20 -6.88 0.36
C VAL A 57 -2.11 -7.24 -0.82
N LEU A 58 -1.56 -7.85 -1.87
CA LEU A 58 -2.34 -8.32 -3.02
C LEU A 58 -3.37 -9.36 -2.60
N GLY A 59 -2.99 -10.36 -1.80
CA GLY A 59 -3.91 -11.38 -1.30
C GLY A 59 -5.06 -10.78 -0.51
N VAL A 60 -4.76 -9.84 0.40
CA VAL A 60 -5.79 -9.12 1.18
C VAL A 60 -6.67 -8.25 0.28
N ALA A 61 -6.11 -7.59 -0.73
CA ALA A 61 -6.87 -6.79 -1.69
C ALA A 61 -7.85 -7.65 -2.51
N VAL A 62 -7.41 -8.82 -2.98
CA VAL A 62 -8.26 -9.78 -3.69
C VAL A 62 -9.37 -10.29 -2.79
N LEU A 63 -9.05 -10.70 -1.56
CA LEU A 63 -10.05 -11.16 -0.59
C LEU A 63 -11.08 -10.07 -0.27
N ALA A 64 -10.63 -8.84 -0.07
CA ALA A 64 -11.51 -7.70 0.18
C ALA A 64 -12.40 -7.37 -1.03
N ALA A 65 -11.88 -7.52 -2.26
CA ALA A 65 -12.67 -7.34 -3.48
C ALA A 65 -13.74 -8.42 -3.65
N VAL A 66 -13.42 -9.69 -3.37
CA VAL A 66 -14.35 -10.82 -3.58
C VAL A 66 -15.42 -10.91 -2.49
N LEU A 67 -15.04 -10.77 -1.22
CA LEU A 67 -15.93 -11.00 -0.08
C LEU A 67 -16.57 -9.73 0.47
N PHE A 68 -16.08 -8.56 0.06
CA PHE A 68 -16.55 -7.22 0.41
C PHE A 68 -17.21 -7.09 1.80
N SER A 69 -16.38 -6.97 2.84
CA SER A 69 -16.85 -6.79 4.22
C SER A 69 -16.13 -5.64 4.92
N ALA A 70 -16.77 -5.04 5.92
CA ALA A 70 -16.19 -3.95 6.72
C ALA A 70 -14.84 -4.34 7.34
N VAL A 71 -14.75 -5.57 7.85
CA VAL A 71 -13.51 -6.13 8.42
C VAL A 71 -12.43 -6.22 7.36
N LEU A 72 -12.72 -6.76 6.18
CA LEU A 72 -11.73 -6.91 5.11
C LEU A 72 -11.28 -5.56 4.54
N VAL A 73 -12.17 -4.56 4.48
CA VAL A 73 -11.81 -3.18 4.09
C VAL A 73 -10.85 -2.56 5.11
N ALA A 74 -11.11 -2.74 6.40
CA ALA A 74 -10.21 -2.28 7.46
C ALA A 74 -8.87 -3.03 7.43
N CYS A 75 -8.89 -4.35 7.25
CA CYS A 75 -7.68 -5.15 7.07
C CYS A 75 -6.87 -4.67 5.86
N LEU A 76 -7.51 -4.46 4.71
CA LEU A 76 -6.84 -3.94 3.53
C LEU A 76 -6.19 -2.58 3.79
N ALA A 77 -6.88 -1.67 4.49
CA ALA A 77 -6.33 -0.37 4.86
C ALA A 77 -5.07 -0.53 5.73
N ALA A 78 -5.11 -1.41 6.74
CA ALA A 78 -3.95 -1.71 7.57
C ALA A 78 -2.79 -2.31 6.78
N PHE A 79 -3.05 -3.32 5.94
CA PHE A 79 -2.01 -3.94 5.12
C PHE A 79 -1.44 -2.98 4.06
N ALA A 80 -2.26 -2.09 3.50
CA ALA A 80 -1.78 -1.03 2.59
C ALA A 80 -0.82 -0.07 3.31
N GLY A 81 -1.17 0.39 4.52
CA GLY A 81 -0.29 1.23 5.34
C GLY A 81 1.01 0.50 5.72
N PHE A 82 0.91 -0.77 6.11
CA PHE A 82 2.04 -1.63 6.45
C PHE A 82 3.00 -1.82 5.26
N GLY A 83 2.44 -2.16 4.09
CA GLY A 83 3.19 -2.31 2.84
C GLY A 83 3.84 -1.01 2.39
N GLN A 84 3.18 0.14 2.55
CA GLN A 84 3.76 1.45 2.25
C GLN A 84 5.01 1.73 3.10
N ALA A 85 4.94 1.49 4.41
CA ALA A 85 6.06 1.72 5.31
C ALA A 85 7.26 0.81 4.98
N LEU A 86 7.03 -0.50 4.85
CA LEU A 86 8.09 -1.45 4.51
C LEU A 86 8.65 -1.24 3.10
N GLY A 87 7.82 -0.87 2.14
CA GLY A 87 8.23 -0.54 0.78
C GLY A 87 9.18 0.64 0.75
N LYS A 88 8.85 1.72 1.48
CA LYS A 88 9.74 2.89 1.60
C LYS A 88 11.06 2.53 2.27
N LEU A 89 11.02 1.85 3.42
CA LEU A 89 12.24 1.46 4.15
C LEU A 89 13.14 0.53 3.32
N SER A 90 12.54 -0.37 2.55
CA SER A 90 13.29 -1.28 1.67
C SER A 90 13.89 -0.53 0.49
N LEU A 91 13.15 0.40 -0.13
CA LEU A 91 13.68 1.28 -1.18
C LEU A 91 14.86 2.11 -0.68
N ASP A 92 14.75 2.68 0.52
CA ASP A 92 15.82 3.49 1.11
C ASP A 92 17.06 2.66 1.43
N ALA A 93 16.89 1.40 1.83
CA ALA A 93 17.99 0.46 2.03
C ALA A 93 18.66 0.07 0.70
N LEU A 94 17.87 -0.19 -0.36
CA LEU A 94 18.38 -0.49 -1.69
C LEU A 94 19.18 0.69 -2.27
N ILE A 95 18.67 1.92 -2.14
CA ILE A 95 19.40 3.12 -2.59
C ILE A 95 20.73 3.25 -1.84
N GLN A 96 20.74 3.01 -0.53
CA GLN A 96 21.98 3.09 0.26
C GLN A 96 23.00 2.01 -0.12
N ARG A 97 22.53 0.80 -0.46
CA ARG A 97 23.37 -0.34 -0.80
C ARG A 97 23.90 -0.27 -2.23
N ASP A 98 23.05 0.07 -3.19
CA ASP A 98 23.33 -0.14 -4.63
C ASP A 98 23.72 1.15 -5.36
N VAL A 99 23.42 2.32 -4.79
CA VAL A 99 23.70 3.61 -5.45
C VAL A 99 25.02 4.21 -4.93
N PRO A 100 25.96 4.57 -5.84
CA PRO A 100 27.21 5.23 -5.48
C PRO A 100 26.98 6.53 -4.69
N GLU A 101 27.86 6.81 -3.72
CA GLU A 101 27.72 7.96 -2.81
C GLU A 101 27.56 9.30 -3.56
N ALA A 102 28.27 9.49 -4.66
CA ALA A 102 28.25 10.72 -5.46
C ALA A 102 26.85 11.10 -5.98
N VAL A 103 25.95 10.13 -6.19
CA VAL A 103 24.60 10.36 -6.75
C VAL A 103 23.47 9.88 -5.84
N ARG A 104 23.80 9.36 -4.65
CA ARG A 104 22.83 8.79 -3.70
C ARG A 104 21.76 9.81 -3.28
N THR A 105 22.16 11.04 -2.97
CA THR A 105 21.23 12.12 -2.60
C THR A 105 20.25 12.43 -3.74
N SER A 106 20.73 12.46 -4.98
CA SER A 106 19.87 12.65 -6.16
C SER A 106 18.93 11.47 -6.39
N ALA A 107 19.39 10.23 -6.13
CA ALA A 107 18.54 9.05 -6.23
C ALA A 107 17.42 9.06 -5.18
N PHE A 108 17.72 9.48 -3.94
CA PHE A 108 16.69 9.71 -2.92
C PHE A 108 15.68 10.77 -3.32
N ALA A 109 16.14 11.93 -3.80
CA ALA A 109 15.25 13.01 -4.22
C ALA A 109 14.31 12.56 -5.36
N ARG A 110 14.83 11.87 -6.38
CA ARG A 110 14.01 11.33 -7.48
C ARG A 110 13.00 10.30 -6.99
N SER A 111 13.42 9.40 -6.10
CA SER A 111 12.54 8.37 -5.55
C SER A 111 11.39 8.97 -4.74
N GLU A 112 11.66 10.01 -3.95
CA GLU A 112 10.62 10.73 -3.20
C GLU A 112 9.65 11.45 -4.13
N THR A 113 10.14 12.12 -5.18
CA THR A 113 9.26 12.72 -6.19
C THR A 113 8.38 11.67 -6.87
N LEU A 114 8.93 10.50 -7.23
CA LEU A 114 8.16 9.42 -7.83
C LEU A 114 7.09 8.88 -6.88
N LEU A 115 7.39 8.75 -5.58
CA LEU A 115 6.41 8.33 -4.58
C LEU A 115 5.28 9.36 -4.41
N GLN A 116 5.61 10.65 -4.40
CA GLN A 116 4.61 11.72 -4.37
C GLN A 116 3.72 11.68 -5.61
N MET A 117 4.31 11.52 -6.81
CA MET A 117 3.56 11.39 -8.06
C MET A 117 2.68 10.13 -8.07
N ALA A 118 3.16 9.01 -7.54
CA ALA A 118 2.36 7.78 -7.40
C ALA A 118 1.18 7.99 -6.45
N TRP A 119 1.37 8.74 -5.36
CA TRP A 119 0.31 9.09 -4.43
C TRP A 119 -0.77 9.97 -5.08
N VAL A 120 -0.36 10.98 -5.85
CA VAL A 120 -1.26 11.84 -6.63
C VAL A 120 -2.04 11.01 -7.65
N LEU A 121 -1.37 10.15 -8.42
CA LEU A 121 -2.01 9.29 -9.42
C LEU A 121 -3.01 8.32 -8.76
N GLY A 122 -2.64 7.69 -7.65
CA GLY A 122 -3.54 6.83 -6.87
C GLY A 122 -4.77 7.59 -6.35
N GLY A 123 -4.58 8.84 -5.92
CA GLY A 123 -5.65 9.76 -5.54
C GLY A 123 -6.59 10.05 -6.70
N ALA A 124 -6.06 10.41 -7.87
CA ALA A 124 -6.83 10.70 -9.08
C ALA A 124 -7.65 9.49 -9.55
N ILE A 125 -7.04 8.31 -9.63
CA ILE A 125 -7.75 7.05 -9.92
C ILE A 125 -8.87 6.84 -8.90
N GLY A 126 -8.58 7.02 -7.62
CA GLY A 126 -9.54 6.84 -6.55
C GLY A 126 -10.69 7.85 -6.52
N ILE A 127 -10.60 8.98 -7.24
CA ILE A 127 -11.66 9.98 -7.40
C ILE A 127 -12.52 9.66 -8.62
N VAL A 128 -11.91 9.23 -9.72
CA VAL A 128 -12.61 8.96 -11.00
C VAL A 128 -13.40 7.65 -10.95
N LEU A 129 -12.98 6.69 -10.14
CA LEU A 129 -13.65 5.40 -10.04
C LEU A 129 -15.10 5.53 -9.54
N PRO A 130 -16.06 4.81 -10.15
CA PRO A 130 -17.43 4.78 -9.65
C PRO A 130 -17.46 4.13 -8.27
N LEU A 131 -18.35 4.60 -7.39
CA LEU A 131 -18.45 4.20 -5.98
C LEU A 131 -19.10 2.82 -5.78
N ASN A 132 -18.61 1.85 -6.55
CA ASN A 132 -18.87 0.43 -6.39
C ASN A 132 -17.69 -0.20 -5.66
N GLY A 133 -17.95 -0.69 -4.45
CA GLY A 133 -16.91 -1.21 -3.56
C GLY A 133 -16.09 -2.36 -4.16
N VAL A 134 -16.75 -3.34 -4.77
CA VAL A 134 -16.08 -4.48 -5.43
C VAL A 134 -15.17 -3.99 -6.54
N LEU A 135 -15.70 -3.15 -7.44
CA LEU A 135 -14.93 -2.63 -8.57
C LEU A 135 -13.72 -1.82 -8.13
N GLY A 136 -13.88 -0.91 -7.17
CA GLY A 136 -12.77 -0.09 -6.68
C GLY A 136 -11.67 -0.91 -6.01
N LEU A 137 -12.04 -1.95 -5.24
CA LEU A 137 -11.08 -2.87 -4.63
C LEU A 137 -10.42 -3.78 -5.68
N SER A 138 -11.15 -4.25 -6.69
CA SER A 138 -10.59 -5.02 -7.80
C SER A 138 -9.57 -4.21 -8.60
N VAL A 139 -9.84 -2.91 -8.85
CA VAL A 139 -8.88 -2.02 -9.52
C VAL A 139 -7.64 -1.82 -8.64
N GLY A 140 -7.81 -1.63 -7.33
CA GLY A 140 -6.69 -1.57 -6.39
C GLY A 140 -5.84 -2.85 -6.41
N ALA A 141 -6.49 -4.02 -6.38
CA ALA A 141 -5.80 -5.31 -6.48
C ALA A 141 -5.05 -5.46 -7.81
N ALA A 142 -5.64 -5.02 -8.93
CA ALA A 142 -5.00 -5.06 -10.24
C ALA A 142 -3.75 -4.17 -10.30
N ILE A 143 -3.80 -2.96 -9.74
CA ILE A 143 -2.64 -2.06 -9.67
C ILE A 143 -1.50 -2.70 -8.86
N VAL A 144 -1.83 -3.28 -7.70
CA VAL A 144 -0.84 -3.97 -6.85
C VAL A 144 -0.26 -5.19 -7.58
N ALA A 145 -1.10 -5.98 -8.28
CA ALA A 145 -0.65 -7.12 -9.06
C ALA A 145 0.31 -6.71 -10.19
N CYS A 146 0.00 -5.63 -10.91
CA CYS A 146 0.86 -5.09 -11.96
C CYS A 146 2.24 -4.66 -11.43
N GLY A 147 2.31 -4.08 -10.22
CA GLY A 147 3.58 -3.74 -9.59
C GLY A 147 4.33 -4.97 -9.03
N TRP A 148 3.60 -5.97 -8.54
CA TRP A 148 4.19 -7.16 -7.94
C TRP A 148 4.82 -8.11 -8.95
N LEU A 149 4.15 -8.36 -10.09
CA LEU A 149 4.60 -9.29 -11.12
C LEU A 149 6.05 -9.07 -11.60
N PRO A 150 6.48 -7.86 -11.99
CA PRO A 150 7.87 -7.62 -12.41
C PRO A 150 8.85 -7.78 -11.24
N THR A 151 8.44 -7.37 -10.03
CA THR A 151 9.28 -7.46 -8.82
C THR A 151 9.55 -8.92 -8.44
N ALA A 152 8.52 -9.77 -8.49
CA ALA A 152 8.65 -11.21 -8.21
C ALA A 152 9.51 -11.91 -9.26
N ARG A 153 9.36 -11.56 -10.54
CA ARG A 153 10.18 -12.12 -11.63
C ARG A 153 11.65 -11.74 -11.49
N GLY A 154 11.95 -10.49 -11.12
CA GLY A 154 13.33 -10.04 -10.92
C GLY A 154 14.06 -10.73 -9.77
N LEU A 155 13.34 -11.29 -8.79
CA LEU A 155 13.92 -12.04 -7.68
C LEU A 155 14.17 -13.52 -8.01
N LEU A 156 13.45 -14.08 -8.99
CA LEU A 156 13.51 -15.50 -9.36
C LEU A 156 14.45 -15.77 -10.56
N ALA A 157 14.89 -14.73 -11.26
CA ALA A 157 15.82 -14.80 -12.40
C ALA A 157 17.27 -14.66 -11.95
#